data_AF-A0A2S8NWI9-F1
#
_entry.id   AF-A0A2S8NWI9-F1
#
_cell.length_a   1.000
_cell.length_b   1.000
_cell.length_c   1.000
_cell.angle_alpha   90.00
_cell.angle_beta   90.00
_cell.angle_gamma   90.00
#
_symmetry.space_group_name_H-M   'P 1'
#
loop_
_entity.id
_entity.type
_entity.pdbx_description
1 polymer ?
#
loop_
_entity_poly.entity_id
_entity_poly.type
_entity_poly.pdbx_seq_one_letter_code
_entity_poly.pdbx_strand_id
1 'polypeptide(L)'
;MDQNDDYQYWVVQLGQLYYAGGLGRTSQIEDSFSYEFVSNESLAFPFILDVAATHIAESCGGTVLSRHATLREYSVLSDQNSNYIKSEKEFHAEQLHEIIKTLTTTK
;
A
#
# COMPACT_ATOMS: atom_id res chain seq x y z
N MET A 1 9.04 12.42 21.91
CA MET A 1 9.66 12.37 20.57
C MET A 1 9.35 13.69 19.92
N ASP A 2 10.38 14.42 19.49
CA ASP A 2 10.19 15.70 18.79
C ASP A 2 9.59 15.36 17.41
N GLN A 3 8.64 16.17 16.94
CA GLN A 3 8.07 15.96 15.61
C GLN A 3 9.06 16.22 14.48
N ASN A 4 10.20 16.87 14.79
CA ASN A 4 11.29 17.16 13.86
C ASN A 4 12.46 16.19 13.98
N ASP A 5 12.38 15.18 14.86
CA ASP A 5 13.41 14.15 14.96
C ASP A 5 13.51 13.39 13.62
N ASP A 6 14.74 13.16 13.18
CA ASP A 6 15.03 12.36 12.00
C ASP A 6 14.61 10.90 12.23
N TYR A 7 13.71 10.40 11.39
CA TYR A 7 13.08 9.10 11.52
C TYR A 7 13.38 8.26 10.28
N GLN A 8 14.14 7.18 10.49
CA GLN A 8 14.47 6.23 9.44
C GLN A 8 13.31 5.26 9.19
N TYR A 9 13.01 5.02 7.91
CA TYR A 9 12.05 4.01 7.47
C TYR A 9 12.52 3.36 6.17
N TRP A 10 11.84 2.30 5.73
CA TRP A 10 12.19 1.55 4.53
C TRP A 10 11.01 1.45 3.56
N VAL A 11 11.33 1.43 2.27
CA VAL A 11 10.37 1.16 1.19
C VAL A 11 10.90 0.03 0.31
N VAL A 12 10.02 -0.75 -0.28
CA VAL A 12 10.38 -1.81 -1.23
C VAL A 12 10.13 -1.32 -2.65
N GLN A 13 11.16 -1.40 -3.50
CA GLN A 13 11.11 -1.04 -4.90
C GLN A 13 11.22 -2.28 -5.80
N LEU A 14 10.40 -2.34 -6.84
CA LEU A 14 10.48 -3.33 -7.92
C LEU A 14 10.56 -2.60 -9.27
N GLY A 15 11.77 -2.54 -9.84
CA GLY A 15 12.01 -1.73 -11.04
C GLY A 15 11.78 -0.24 -10.78
N GLN A 16 10.72 0.32 -11.38
CA GLN A 16 10.30 1.72 -11.20
C GLN A 16 9.04 1.87 -10.33
N LEU A 17 8.64 0.81 -9.64
CA LEU A 17 7.44 0.77 -8.81
C LEU A 17 7.80 0.55 -7.34
N TYR A 18 6.91 0.98 -6.44
CA TYR A 18 7.05 0.88 -5.00
C TYR A 18 5.92 0.05 -4.41
N TYR A 19 6.24 -0.81 -3.46
CA TYR A 19 5.26 -1.64 -2.78
C TYR A 19 4.27 -0.78 -2.01
N ALA A 20 2.98 -0.87 -2.34
CA ALA A 20 1.91 -0.15 -1.66
C ALA A 20 1.23 -1.00 -0.59
N GLY A 21 1.23 -2.32 -0.73
CA GLY A 21 0.54 -3.18 0.23
C GLY A 21 0.17 -4.54 -0.37
N GLY A 22 -0.47 -5.33 0.48
CA GLY A 22 -1.00 -6.62 0.09
C GLY A 22 -2.41 -6.53 -0.46
N LEU A 23 -2.66 -7.22 -1.56
CA LEU A 23 -4.00 -7.41 -2.10
C LEU A 23 -4.54 -8.75 -1.63
N GLY A 24 -5.59 -8.70 -0.83
CA GLY A 24 -6.36 -9.88 -0.43
C GLY A 24 -7.11 -10.45 -1.63
N ARG A 25 -6.42 -11.26 -2.45
CA ARG A 25 -7.03 -12.01 -3.55
C ARG A 25 -7.43 -13.39 -3.04
N THR A 26 -8.60 -13.85 -3.47
CA THR A 26 -8.98 -15.25 -3.29
C THR A 26 -8.27 -16.08 -4.35
N SER A 27 -7.57 -17.12 -3.92
CA SER A 27 -6.89 -18.05 -4.79
C SER A 27 -7.12 -19.47 -4.29
N GLN A 28 -7.16 -20.42 -5.22
CA GLN A 28 -7.24 -21.85 -4.89
C GLN A 28 -5.88 -22.45 -4.54
N ILE A 29 -4.80 -21.68 -4.72
CA ILE A 29 -3.43 -22.06 -4.39
C ILE A 29 -3.14 -21.55 -2.98
N GLU A 30 -2.82 -22.46 -2.06
CA GLU A 30 -2.35 -22.11 -0.71
C GLU A 30 -1.13 -21.17 -0.78
N ASP A 31 -1.06 -20.23 0.17
CA ASP A 31 0.02 -19.24 0.30
C ASP A 31 0.23 -18.30 -0.91
N SER A 32 -0.68 -18.29 -1.88
CA SER A 32 -0.62 -17.30 -2.95
C SER A 32 -1.10 -15.94 -2.46
N PHE A 33 -0.22 -14.94 -2.59
CA PHE A 33 -0.46 -13.57 -2.21
C PHE A 33 -0.19 -12.65 -3.39
N SER A 34 -0.99 -11.59 -3.52
CA SER A 34 -0.77 -10.56 -4.52
C SER A 34 -0.22 -9.32 -3.82
N TYR A 35 0.85 -8.76 -4.37
CA TYR A 35 1.41 -7.50 -3.92
C TYR A 35 0.91 -6.39 -4.85
N GLU A 36 0.59 -5.23 -4.29
CA GLU A 36 0.32 -4.02 -5.04
C GLU A 36 1.58 -3.17 -5.14
N PHE A 37 1.82 -2.63 -6.34
CA PHE A 37 2.91 -1.72 -6.62
C PHE A 37 2.41 -0.46 -7.32
N VAL A 38 2.94 0.70 -6.94
CA VAL A 38 2.58 2.02 -7.45
C VAL A 38 3.79 2.75 -7.98
N SER A 39 3.61 3.62 -8.98
CA SER A 39 4.73 4.41 -9.53
C SER A 39 5.12 5.62 -8.66
N ASN A 40 4.25 6.03 -7.72
CA ASN A 40 4.49 7.16 -6.84
C ASN A 40 4.97 6.66 -5.46
N GLU A 41 6.21 7.00 -5.09
CA GLU A 41 6.81 6.61 -3.80
C GLU A 41 6.02 7.11 -2.59
N SER A 42 5.32 8.25 -2.68
CA SER A 42 4.54 8.78 -1.54
C SER A 42 3.35 7.89 -1.14
N LEU A 43 2.97 6.95 -2.01
CA LEU A 43 1.92 5.96 -1.76
C LEU A 43 2.50 4.59 -1.36
N ALA A 44 3.82 4.46 -1.27
CA ALA A 44 4.47 3.23 -0.82
C ALA A 44 4.16 2.97 0.65
N PHE A 45 4.15 1.70 1.04
CA PHE A 45 4.03 1.30 2.43
C PHE A 45 5.34 1.63 3.17
N PRO A 46 5.32 2.53 4.18
CA PRO A 46 6.52 2.90 4.90
C PRO A 46 6.80 1.91 6.03
N PHE A 47 7.74 0.99 5.82
CA PHE A 47 8.11 0.01 6.83
C PHE A 47 8.94 0.65 7.96
N ILE A 48 8.56 0.37 9.21
CA ILE A 48 9.33 0.73 10.42
C ILE A 48 10.45 -0.27 10.70
N LEU A 49 10.34 -1.49 10.18
CA LEU A 49 11.30 -2.56 10.43
C LEU A 49 11.92 -2.98 9.10
N ASP A 50 13.25 -2.91 9.00
CA ASP A 50 13.96 -3.36 7.80
C ASP A 50 13.59 -4.81 7.48
N VAL A 51 13.55 -5.68 8.50
CA VAL A 51 13.34 -7.12 8.30
C VAL A 51 12.01 -7.43 7.60
N ALA A 52 10.99 -6.59 7.81
CA ALA A 52 9.71 -6.72 7.13
C ALA A 52 9.80 -6.25 5.67
N ALA A 53 10.49 -5.14 5.40
CA ALA A 53 10.74 -4.68 4.03
C ALA A 53 11.59 -5.69 3.25
N THR A 54 12.64 -6.22 3.88
CA THR A 54 13.53 -7.23 3.32
C THR A 54 12.77 -8.49 2.94
N HIS A 55 11.92 -9.00 3.82
CA HIS A 55 11.09 -10.17 3.52
C HIS A 55 10.19 -9.95 2.29
N ILE A 56 9.56 -8.78 2.17
CA ILE A 56 8.72 -8.46 1.01
C ILE A 56 9.57 -8.32 -0.25
N ALA A 57 10.72 -7.63 -0.19
CA ALA A 57 11.63 -7.47 -1.31
C ALA A 57 12.13 -8.83 -1.84
N GLU A 58 12.55 -9.74 -0.95
CA GLU A 58 12.98 -11.10 -1.33
C GLU A 58 11.85 -11.88 -2.00
N SER A 59 10.63 -11.77 -1.46
CA SER A 59 9.47 -12.50 -1.98
C SER A 59 9.03 -12.03 -3.37
N CYS A 60 9.20 -10.74 -3.69
CA CYS A 60 8.82 -10.16 -4.98
C CYS A 60 9.98 -9.94 -5.97
N GLY A 61 11.22 -10.24 -5.57
CA GLY A 61 12.42 -9.93 -6.37
C GLY A 61 12.76 -8.44 -6.43
N GLY A 62 12.30 -7.66 -5.44
CA GLY A 62 12.55 -6.23 -5.30
C GLY A 62 13.84 -5.88 -4.56
N THR A 63 13.96 -4.62 -4.17
CA THR A 63 15.09 -4.07 -3.41
C THR A 63 14.57 -3.16 -2.30
N VAL A 64 15.19 -3.21 -1.13
CA VAL A 64 14.86 -2.32 -0.01
C VAL A 64 15.64 -1.01 -0.14
N LEU A 65 14.94 0.10 0.00
CA LEU A 65 15.55 1.43 0.05
C LEU A 65 15.34 2.06 1.43
N SER A 66 16.40 2.55 2.05
CA SER A 66 16.32 3.35 3.26
C SER A 66 15.91 4.78 2.92
N ARG A 67 15.06 5.36 3.78
CA ARG A 67 14.63 6.75 3.73
C ARG A 67 14.67 7.36 5.12
N HIS A 68 14.63 8.69 5.13
CA HIS A 68 14.66 9.52 6.31
C HIS A 68 13.58 10.59 6.15
N ALA A 69 12.84 10.84 7.20
CA ALA A 69 11.78 11.83 7.26
C ALA A 69 11.64 12.32 8.69
N THR A 70 11.06 13.49 8.91
CA THR A 70 10.58 13.84 10.25
C THR A 70 9.44 12.90 10.66
N LEU A 71 9.19 12.74 11.97
CA LEU A 71 8.04 11.96 12.44
C LEU A 71 6.71 12.46 11.84
N ARG A 72 6.58 13.79 11.66
CA ARG A 72 5.40 14.39 11.03
C ARG A 72 5.24 13.97 9.58
N GLU A 73 6.31 14.02 8.79
CA GLU A 73 6.30 13.58 7.39
C GLU A 73 6.02 12.08 7.29
N TYR A 74 6.63 11.27 8.15
CA TYR A 74 6.35 9.85 8.23
C TYR A 74 4.85 9.56 8.50
N SER A 75 4.24 10.27 9.45
CA SER A 75 2.79 10.14 9.71
C SER A 75 1.96 10.47 8.47
N VAL A 76 2.32 11.53 7.73
CA VAL A 76 1.63 11.90 6.48
C VAL A 76 1.75 10.79 5.42
N LEU A 77 2.94 10.21 5.24
CA LEU A 77 3.15 9.10 4.30
C LEU A 77 2.33 7.86 4.69
N SER A 78 2.30 7.53 5.98
CA SER A 78 1.51 6.42 6.50
C SER A 78 0.01 6.62 6.27
N ASP A 79 -0.48 7.85 6.47
CA ASP A 79 -1.88 8.21 6.22
C ASP A 79 -2.21 8.18 4.71
N GLN A 80 -1.31 8.67 3.85
CA GLN A 80 -1.46 8.64 2.40
C GLN A 80 -1.58 7.21 1.87
N ASN A 81 -0.66 6.31 2.27
CA ASN A 81 -0.74 4.90 1.92
C ASN A 81 -2.02 4.25 2.44
N SER A 82 -2.37 4.48 3.71
CA SER A 82 -3.58 3.91 4.32
C SER A 82 -4.87 4.33 3.62
N ASN A 83 -4.97 5.60 3.22
CA ASN A 83 -6.11 6.12 2.47
C ASN A 83 -6.16 5.55 1.05
N TYR A 84 -4.99 5.44 0.40
CA TYR A 84 -4.90 4.84 -0.94
C TYR A 84 -5.39 3.39 -0.94
N ILE A 85 -4.91 2.54 -0.02
CA ILE A 85 -5.35 1.14 0.07
C ILE A 85 -6.85 1.02 0.38
N LYS A 86 -7.42 1.91 1.21
CA LYS A 86 -8.86 1.91 1.49
C LYS A 86 -9.71 2.33 0.29
N SER A 87 -9.16 3.19 -0.60
CA SER A 87 -9.91 3.75 -1.71
C SER A 87 -10.40 2.70 -2.72
N GLU A 88 -9.71 1.56 -2.88
CA GLU A 88 -10.16 0.46 -3.76
C GLU A 88 -11.50 -0.11 -3.27
N LYS A 89 -11.62 -0.33 -1.94
CA LYS A 89 -12.85 -0.86 -1.33
C LYS A 89 -14.00 0.11 -1.44
N GLU A 90 -13.74 1.40 -1.23
CA GLU A 90 -14.74 2.47 -1.35
C GLU A 90 -15.24 2.57 -2.80
N PHE A 91 -14.31 2.58 -3.77
CA PHE A 91 -14.65 2.58 -5.19
C PHE A 91 -15.54 1.39 -5.57
N HIS A 92 -15.19 0.18 -5.15
CA HIS A 92 -16.02 -1.00 -5.43
C HIS A 92 -17.42 -0.93 -4.80
N ALA A 93 -17.55 -0.38 -3.60
CA ALA A 93 -18.84 -0.19 -2.95
C ALA A 93 -19.72 0.83 -3.72
N GLU A 94 -19.14 1.93 -4.18
CA GLU A 94 -19.83 2.94 -5.01
C GLU A 94 -20.32 2.34 -6.34
N GLN A 95 -19.45 1.60 -7.03
CA GLN A 95 -19.82 0.94 -8.29
C GLN A 95 -20.97 -0.06 -8.10
N LEU A 96 -20.92 -0.89 -7.04
CA LEU A 96 -21.98 -1.84 -6.73
C LEU A 96 -23.30 -1.13 -6.41
N HIS A 97 -23.25 -0.01 -5.69
CA HIS A 97 -24.42 0.80 -5.38
C HIS A 97 -25.12 1.31 -6.65
N GLU A 98 -24.37 1.87 -7.60
CA GLU A 98 -24.93 2.39 -8.85
C GLU A 98 -25.48 1.27 -9.76
N ILE A 99 -24.83 0.10 -9.78
CA ILE A 99 -25.35 -1.08 -10.50
C ILE A 99 -26.70 -1.51 -9.91
N ILE A 100 -26.81 -1.65 -8.58
CA ILE A 100 -28.05 -2.06 -7.92
C ILE A 100 -29.16 -1.06 -8.21
N LYS A 101 -28.88 0.24 -8.05
CA LYS A 101 -29.81 1.34 -8.34
C LYS A 101 -30.32 1.31 -9.78
N THR A 102 -29.43 1.08 -10.75
CA THR A 102 -29.81 0.97 -12.17
C THR A 102 -30.74 -0.23 -12.37
N LEU A 103 -30.41 -1.40 -11.83
CA LEU A 103 -31.21 -2.62 -11.98
C LEU A 103 -32.57 -2.55 -11.28
N THR A 104 -32.69 -1.82 -10.17
CA THR A 104 -33.95 -1.67 -9.42
C THR A 104 -34.86 -0.57 -9.96
N THR A 105 -34.29 0.46 -10.60
CA THR A 105 -35.07 1.56 -11.24
C THR A 105 -35.58 1.19 -12.63
N THR A 106 -35.03 0.13 -13.25
CA THR A 106 -35.48 -0.38 -14.57
C THR A 106 -36.59 -1.44 -14.46
N LYS A 107 -37.26 -1.54 -13.30
CA LYS A 107 -38.48 -2.33 -13.09
C LYS A 107 -39.67 -1.41 -12.89
#